data_AF-A0A9D8L6Y6-F1
#
_entry.id   AF-A0A9D8L6Y6-F1
#
_cell.length_a   1.000
_cell.length_b   1.000
_cell.length_c   1.000
_cell.angle_alpha   90.00
_cell.angle_beta   90.00
_cell.angle_gamma   90.00
#
_symmetry.space_group_name_H-M   'P 1'
#
loop_
_entity.id
_entity.type
_entity.pdbx_description
1 polymer ?
#
loop_
_entity_poly.entity_id
_entity_poly.type
_entity_poly.pdbx_seq_one_letter_code
_entity_poly.pdbx_strand_id
1 'polypeptide(L)'
;AMLASMEYMLAGLPIVSTPSKGGRDFFFDPEYCLVVPPDPRSVREAVMALKARAIPRAHIRTKTLARVEPQRRSYLALLDEILGRLGHPPRFGGPWPWLHRRNFFAWGRVDDQFAAAEADRDRGRKAASSTE
;
A
#
# COMPACT_ATOMS: atom_id res chain seq x y z
N ALA A 1 6.76 -12.46 -2.34
CA ALA A 1 5.73 -12.73 -3.37
C ALA A 1 4.54 -11.77 -3.30
N MET A 2 4.03 -11.39 -2.11
CA MET A 2 2.91 -10.44 -1.98
C MET A 2 3.25 -9.02 -2.48
N LEU A 3 4.49 -8.56 -2.22
CA LEU A 3 4.98 -7.25 -2.68
C LEU A 3 4.90 -7.12 -4.21
N ALA A 4 5.47 -8.08 -4.93
CA ALA A 4 5.47 -8.08 -6.40
C ALA A 4 4.06 -8.02 -7.00
N SER A 5 3.09 -8.78 -6.47
CA SER A 5 1.71 -8.71 -6.98
C SER A 5 1.08 -7.34 -6.73
N MET A 6 1.36 -6.70 -5.59
CA MET A 6 0.82 -5.38 -5.31
C MET A 6 1.48 -4.32 -6.20
N GLU A 7 2.80 -4.38 -6.39
CA GLU A 7 3.54 -3.46 -7.28
C GLU A 7 2.99 -3.48 -8.71
N TYR A 8 2.75 -4.66 -9.28
CA TYR A 8 2.18 -4.77 -10.62
C TYR A 8 0.77 -4.20 -10.70
N MET A 9 -0.11 -4.52 -9.75
CA MET A 9 -1.48 -3.99 -9.74
C MET A 9 -1.50 -2.46 -9.54
N LEU A 10 -0.63 -1.92 -8.67
CA LEU A 10 -0.48 -0.47 -8.48
C LEU A 10 0.11 0.20 -9.72
N ALA A 11 0.96 -0.48 -10.48
CA ALA A 11 1.43 -0.03 -11.79
C ALA A 11 0.35 -0.14 -12.88
N GLY A 12 -0.79 -0.78 -12.60
CA GLY A 12 -1.88 -0.98 -13.55
C GLY A 12 -1.65 -2.15 -14.51
N LEU A 13 -0.94 -3.19 -14.07
CA LEU A 13 -0.68 -4.39 -14.84
C LEU A 13 -1.58 -5.55 -14.39
N PRO A 14 -2.17 -6.30 -15.34
CA PRO A 14 -2.90 -7.52 -15.02
C PRO A 14 -1.94 -8.63 -14.56
N ILE A 15 -2.43 -9.58 -13.79
CA ILE A 15 -1.63 -10.65 -13.18
C ILE A 15 -2.15 -12.03 -13.61
N VAL A 16 -1.22 -12.89 -14.04
CA VAL A 16 -1.44 -14.34 -14.04
C VAL A 16 -0.68 -14.93 -12.88
N SER A 17 -1.36 -15.78 -12.11
CA SER A 17 -0.81 -16.46 -10.95
C SER A 17 -1.10 -17.95 -11.04
N THR A 18 -0.25 -18.74 -10.41
CA THR A 18 -0.53 -20.13 -10.07
C THR A 18 -0.97 -20.23 -8.62
N PRO A 19 -1.65 -21.32 -8.21
CA PRO A 19 -2.00 -21.57 -6.82
C PRO A 19 -0.81 -21.34 -5.89
N SER A 20 -1.04 -20.64 -4.80
CA SER A 20 0.02 -20.25 -3.89
C SER A 20 -0.42 -20.23 -2.45
N LYS A 21 0.52 -20.48 -1.55
CA LYS A 21 0.32 -20.35 -0.11
C LYS A 21 0.77 -18.95 0.30
N GLY A 22 -0.11 -18.16 0.92
CA GLY A 22 0.21 -16.80 1.38
C GLY A 22 -0.89 -15.75 1.19
N GLY A 23 -2.07 -16.12 0.67
CA GLY A 23 -3.27 -15.27 0.70
C GLY A 23 -3.23 -14.03 -0.19
N ARG A 24 -2.27 -13.91 -1.13
CA ARG A 24 -2.17 -12.74 -2.03
C ARG A 24 -3.40 -12.57 -2.92
N ASP A 25 -4.08 -13.68 -3.20
CA ASP A 25 -5.33 -13.78 -3.92
C ASP A 25 -6.49 -13.02 -3.25
N PHE A 26 -6.37 -12.69 -1.96
CA PHE A 26 -7.31 -11.82 -1.26
C PHE A 26 -7.49 -10.46 -1.96
N PHE A 27 -6.41 -9.90 -2.52
CA PHE A 27 -6.44 -8.62 -3.24
C PHE A 27 -6.71 -8.77 -4.74
N PHE A 28 -6.86 -9.98 -5.25
CA PHE A 28 -7.11 -10.21 -6.68
C PHE A 28 -8.55 -9.87 -7.04
N ASP A 29 -8.72 -9.32 -8.24
CA ASP A 29 -10.01 -9.14 -8.89
C ASP A 29 -10.00 -10.02 -10.15
N PRO A 30 -11.00 -10.91 -10.35
CA PRO A 30 -11.06 -11.82 -11.50
C PRO A 30 -11.12 -11.11 -12.85
N GLU A 31 -11.43 -9.81 -12.86
CA GLU A 31 -11.39 -8.98 -14.07
C GLU A 31 -9.97 -8.85 -14.64
N TYR A 32 -8.95 -8.71 -13.81
CA TYR A 32 -7.56 -8.47 -14.26
C TYR A 32 -6.52 -9.39 -13.59
N CYS A 33 -6.92 -10.27 -12.68
CA CYS A 33 -6.08 -11.28 -12.05
C CYS A 33 -6.66 -12.67 -12.29
N LEU A 34 -5.88 -13.57 -12.87
CA LEU A 34 -6.27 -14.97 -13.09
C LEU A 34 -5.36 -15.90 -12.29
N VAL A 35 -5.97 -16.83 -11.54
CA VAL A 35 -5.26 -17.93 -10.89
C VAL A 35 -5.54 -19.21 -11.69
N VAL A 36 -4.49 -19.80 -12.26
CA VAL A 36 -4.60 -20.95 -13.17
C VAL A 36 -3.66 -22.09 -12.76
N PRO A 37 -3.91 -23.34 -13.17
CA PRO A 37 -3.02 -24.45 -12.86
C PRO A 37 -1.55 -24.17 -13.23
N PRO A 38 -0.57 -24.75 -12.49
CA PRO A 38 0.85 -24.49 -12.70
C PRO A 38 1.43 -25.27 -13.89
N ASP A 39 0.76 -25.22 -15.04
CA ASP A 39 1.24 -25.81 -16.29
C ASP A 39 1.39 -24.75 -17.39
N PRO A 40 2.30 -24.95 -18.35
CA PRO A 40 2.60 -23.94 -19.37
C PRO A 40 1.42 -23.57 -20.27
N ARG A 41 0.49 -24.50 -20.56
CA ARG A 41 -0.63 -24.25 -21.47
C ARG A 41 -1.65 -23.33 -20.80
N SER A 42 -2.00 -23.64 -19.55
CA SER A 42 -2.90 -22.81 -18.74
C SER A 42 -2.37 -21.39 -18.55
N VAL A 43 -1.08 -21.23 -18.26
CA VAL A 43 -0.46 -19.90 -18.10
C VAL A 43 -0.50 -19.12 -19.41
N ARG A 44 -0.14 -19.75 -20.54
CA ARG A 44 -0.19 -19.12 -21.87
C ARG A 44 -1.60 -18.63 -22.20
N GLU A 45 -2.61 -19.48 -21.98
CA GLU A 45 -4.01 -19.16 -22.28
C GLU A 45 -4.52 -18.01 -21.41
N ALA A 46 -4.18 -18.00 -20.12
CA ALA A 46 -4.52 -16.90 -19.22
C ALA A 46 -3.89 -15.57 -19.65
N VAL A 47 -2.61 -15.58 -20.06
CA VAL A 47 -1.93 -14.37 -20.56
C VAL A 47 -2.61 -13.85 -21.82
N MET A 48 -2.93 -14.74 -22.78
CA MET A 48 -3.61 -14.34 -24.02
C MET A 48 -5.01 -13.80 -23.75
N ALA A 49 -5.76 -14.41 -22.83
CA ALA A 49 -7.07 -13.94 -22.42
C ALA A 49 -7.01 -12.53 -21.80
N LEU A 50 -6.08 -12.27 -20.88
CA LEU A 50 -5.93 -10.94 -20.27
C LEU A 50 -5.46 -9.88 -21.28
N LYS A 51 -4.57 -10.25 -22.21
CA LYS A 51 -4.14 -9.36 -23.31
C LYS A 51 -5.32 -8.98 -24.20
N ALA A 52 -6.18 -9.94 -24.54
CA ALA A 52 -7.37 -9.71 -25.37
C ALA A 52 -8.41 -8.79 -24.70
N ARG A 53 -8.50 -8.79 -23.37
CA ARG A 53 -9.42 -7.89 -22.62
C ARG A 53 -9.04 -6.41 -22.74
N ALA A 54 -7.79 -6.08 -23.08
CA ALA A 54 -7.30 -4.71 -23.28
C ALA A 54 -7.68 -3.74 -22.14
N ILE A 55 -7.59 -4.20 -20.89
CA ILE A 55 -8.05 -3.45 -19.71
C ILE A 55 -7.20 -2.19 -19.52
N PRO A 56 -7.81 -0.99 -19.38
CA PRO A 56 -7.05 0.22 -19.14
C PRO A 56 -6.23 0.15 -17.85
N ARG A 57 -4.96 0.56 -17.91
CA ARG A 57 -4.04 0.54 -16.76
C ARG A 57 -4.57 1.33 -15.56
N ALA A 58 -5.17 2.50 -15.84
CA ALA A 58 -5.76 3.37 -14.83
C ALA A 58 -6.93 2.69 -14.11
N HIS A 59 -7.69 1.83 -14.80
CA HIS A 59 -8.78 1.06 -14.22
C HIS A 59 -8.26 0.07 -13.18
N ILE A 60 -7.26 -0.73 -13.56
CA ILE A 60 -6.61 -1.72 -12.67
C ILE A 60 -6.08 -1.01 -11.41
N ARG A 61 -5.36 0.10 -11.57
CA ARG A 61 -4.81 0.86 -10.44
C ARG A 61 -5.91 1.38 -9.52
N THR A 62 -6.96 1.98 -10.08
CA THR A 62 -8.07 2.56 -9.32
C THR A 62 -8.80 1.50 -8.51
N LYS A 63 -9.14 0.37 -9.14
CA LYS A 63 -9.76 -0.77 -8.45
C LYS A 63 -8.87 -1.35 -7.36
N THR A 64 -7.57 -1.46 -7.63
CA THR A 64 -6.60 -1.96 -6.65
C THR A 64 -6.56 -1.06 -5.42
N LEU A 65 -6.45 0.26 -5.60
CA LEU A 65 -6.48 1.22 -4.49
C LEU A 65 -7.78 1.14 -3.70
N ALA A 66 -8.92 1.07 -4.38
CA ALA A 66 -10.22 0.91 -3.74
C ALA A 66 -10.31 -0.40 -2.93
N ARG A 67 -9.68 -1.48 -3.40
CA ARG A 67 -9.67 -2.78 -2.71
C ARG A 67 -8.75 -2.82 -1.50
N VAL A 68 -7.67 -2.02 -1.48
CA VAL A 68 -6.69 -1.91 -0.37
C VAL A 68 -7.15 -0.94 0.72
N GLU A 69 -7.97 0.05 0.36
CA GLU A 69 -8.40 1.11 1.27
C GLU A 69 -9.10 0.60 2.55
N PRO A 70 -10.01 -0.39 2.50
CA PRO A 70 -10.62 -0.93 3.71
C PRO A 70 -9.61 -1.54 4.69
N GLN A 71 -8.63 -2.31 4.19
CA GLN A 71 -7.61 -2.92 5.05
C GLN A 71 -6.67 -1.88 5.61
N ARG A 72 -6.33 -0.84 4.83
CA ARG A 72 -5.59 0.32 5.32
C ARG A 72 -6.34 0.97 6.48
N ARG A 73 -7.63 1.24 6.33
CA ARG A 73 -8.46 1.84 7.39
C ARG A 73 -8.52 0.97 8.64
N SER A 74 -8.79 -0.33 8.51
CA SER A 74 -8.84 -1.25 9.64
C SER A 74 -7.50 -1.33 10.38
N TYR A 75 -6.40 -1.32 9.65
CA TYR A 75 -5.06 -1.33 10.24
C TYR A 75 -4.78 -0.05 11.03
N LEU A 76 -5.10 1.13 10.48
CA LEU A 76 -4.89 2.40 11.17
C LEU A 76 -5.79 2.53 12.41
N ALA A 77 -7.04 2.07 12.32
CA ALA A 77 -7.94 2.02 13.48
C ALA A 77 -7.38 1.13 14.60
N LEU A 78 -6.83 -0.04 14.26
CA LEU A 78 -6.17 -0.92 15.23
C LEU A 78 -4.97 -0.25 15.89
N LEU A 79 -4.15 0.48 15.13
CA LEU A 79 -3.02 1.23 15.69
C LEU A 79 -3.48 2.33 16.65
N ASP A 80 -4.52 3.07 16.29
CA ASP A 80 -5.10 4.11 17.14
C ASP A 80 -5.70 3.51 18.42
N GLU A 81 -6.33 2.33 18.35
CA GLU A 81 -6.82 1.60 19.53
C GLU A 81 -5.67 1.20 20.47
N ILE A 82 -4.59 0.65 19.91
CA ILE A 82 -3.40 0.27 20.69
C ILE A 82 -2.79 1.50 21.37
N LEU A 83 -2.70 2.63 20.67
CA LEU A 83 -2.23 3.89 21.24
C LEU A 83 -3.13 4.38 22.38
N GLY A 84 -4.45 4.33 22.20
CA GLY A 84 -5.42 4.70 23.22
C GLY A 84 -5.27 3.88 24.49
N ARG A 85 -5.06 2.56 24.37
CA ARG A 85 -4.76 1.67 25.51
C ARG A 85 -3.47 2.01 26.24
N LEU A 86 -2.50 2.62 25.57
CA LEU A 86 -1.23 3.06 26.13
C LEU A 86 -1.30 4.51 26.67
N GLY A 87 -2.48 5.16 26.62
CA GLY A 87 -2.67 6.54 27.07
C GLY A 87 -2.19 7.60 26.07
N HIS A 88 -1.97 7.23 24.80
CA HIS A 88 -1.61 8.17 23.74
C HIS A 88 -2.82 8.56 22.90
N PRO A 89 -2.88 9.81 22.39
CA PRO A 89 -3.95 10.23 21.48
C PRO A 89 -3.84 9.50 20.12
N PRO A 90 -4.95 9.35 19.38
CA PRO A 90 -4.95 8.78 18.03
C PRO A 90 -4.09 9.64 17.10
N ARG A 91 -3.38 8.99 16.18
CA ARG A 91 -2.42 9.64 15.26
C ARG A 91 -2.67 9.30 13.80
N PHE A 92 -3.38 8.23 13.51
CA PHE A 92 -3.42 7.63 12.17
C PHE A 92 -4.74 7.85 11.43
N GLY A 93 -5.76 8.44 12.08
CA GLY A 93 -7.02 8.85 11.44
C GLY A 93 -6.94 10.07 10.50
N GLY A 94 -5.81 10.77 10.44
CA GLY A 94 -5.62 11.95 9.58
C GLY A 94 -5.12 11.61 8.15
N PRO A 95 -4.93 12.63 7.29
CA PRO A 95 -4.17 12.45 6.05
C PRO A 95 -2.80 11.84 6.36
N TRP A 96 -2.27 11.04 5.44
CA TRP A 96 -0.95 10.42 5.56
C TRP A 96 0.06 11.41 6.18
N PRO A 97 0.71 11.11 7.31
CA PRO A 97 1.46 12.10 8.09
C PRO A 97 2.63 12.75 7.32
N TRP A 98 3.00 12.16 6.20
CA TRP A 98 4.06 12.62 5.30
C TRP A 98 3.55 13.47 4.13
N LEU A 99 2.23 13.65 3.94
CA LEU A 99 1.66 14.54 2.90
C LEU A 99 2.10 16.00 3.08
N HIS A 100 2.46 16.41 4.29
CA HIS A 100 3.04 17.73 4.56
C HIS A 100 4.57 17.79 4.35
N ARG A 101 5.26 16.65 4.12
CA ARG A 101 6.63 16.68 3.62
C ARG A 101 6.60 16.97 2.13
N ARG A 102 6.87 18.23 1.80
CA ARG A 102 7.09 18.75 0.44
C ARG A 102 8.22 18.01 -0.33
N ASN A 103 8.97 17.15 0.35
CA ASN A 103 10.13 16.43 -0.15
C ASN A 103 9.99 14.90 0.05
N PHE A 104 9.11 14.25 -0.70
CA PHE A 104 9.19 12.79 -0.85
C PHE A 104 10.38 12.34 -1.71
N PHE A 105 11.03 13.29 -2.41
CA PHE A 105 12.14 13.06 -3.33
C PHE A 105 13.26 14.11 -3.20
N ALA A 106 13.59 14.56 -1.99
CA ALA A 106 14.90 15.18 -1.80
C ALA A 106 15.94 14.06 -1.76
N TRP A 107 16.56 13.77 -2.90
CA TRP A 107 17.78 12.98 -2.93
C TRP A 107 18.83 13.70 -2.07
N GLY A 108 19.24 13.07 -0.98
CA GLY A 108 20.16 13.61 0.02
C GLY A 108 20.75 12.48 0.84
N ARG A 109 21.75 12.77 1.68
CA ARG A 109 22.35 11.72 2.51
C ARG A 109 21.32 11.25 3.53
N VAL A 110 21.35 9.96 3.81
CA VAL A 110 20.47 9.31 4.80
C VAL A 110 20.57 10.00 6.16
N ASP A 111 21.76 10.46 6.53
CA ASP A 111 22.04 11.21 7.75
C ASP A 111 21.20 12.51 7.84
N ASP A 112 21.09 13.25 6.73
CA ASP A 112 20.34 14.51 6.66
C ASP A 112 18.83 14.28 6.80
N GLN A 113 18.35 13.14 6.29
CA GLN A 113 16.94 12.75 6.37
C GLN A 113 16.55 12.34 7.79
N PHE A 114 17.44 11.64 8.51
CA PHE A 114 17.23 11.27 9.91
C PHE A 114 17.30 12.48 10.83
N ALA A 115 18.29 13.36 10.67
CA ALA A 115 18.40 14.58 11.45
C ALA A 115 17.17 15.50 11.27
N ALA A 116 16.65 15.61 10.05
CA ALA A 116 15.43 16.37 9.78
C ALA A 116 14.18 15.75 10.43
N ALA A 117 14.11 14.42 10.52
CA ALA A 117 13.01 13.72 11.19
C ALA A 117 13.06 13.88 12.72
N GLU A 118 14.26 13.84 13.30
CA GLU A 118 14.48 14.06 14.75
C GLU A 118 14.14 15.49 15.16
N ALA A 119 14.58 16.49 14.39
CA ALA A 119 14.25 17.89 14.64
C ALA A 119 12.73 18.16 14.60
N ASP A 120 12.00 17.46 13.73
CA ASP A 120 10.54 17.57 13.64
C ASP A 120 9.83 16.90 14.82
N ARG A 121 10.40 15.78 15.31
CA ARG A 121 9.95 15.09 16.52
C ARG A 121 10.10 15.98 17.75
N ASP A 122 11.21 16.72 17.84
CA ASP A 122 11.46 17.67 18.92
C ASP A 122 10.57 18.90 18.83
N ARG A 123 10.24 19.39 17.63
CA ARG A 123 9.25 20.45 17.44
C ARG A 123 7.85 20.01 17.88
N GLY A 124 7.43 18.79 17.54
CA GLY A 124 6.16 18.23 17.99
C GLY A 124 6.10 18.05 19.52
N ARG A 125 7.22 17.65 20.14
CA ARG A 125 7.35 17.52 21.60
C ARG A 125 7.30 18.87 22.32
N LYS A 126 7.94 19.91 21.77
CA LYS A 126 7.92 21.27 22.32
C LYS A 126 6.54 21.93 22.20
N ALA A 127 5.83 21.70 21.08
CA ALA A 127 4.46 22.19 20.91
C ALA A 127 3.49 21.55 21.92
N ALA A 128 3.68 20.26 22.24
CA ALA A 128 2.90 19.57 23.26
C ALA A 128 3.17 20.06 24.69
N SER A 129 4.36 20.60 24.98
CA SER A 129 4.73 21.15 26.30
C SER A 129 4.37 22.63 26.52
N SER A 130 3.85 23.33 25.51
CA SER A 130 3.49 24.76 25.59
C SER A 130 1.98 25.00 25.69
N THR A 131 1.19 23.94 25.92
CA THR A 131 -0.28 24.01 26.10
C THR A 131 -0.71 23.74 27.55
N GLU A 132 0.23 23.77 28.50
CA GLU A 132 -0.03 23.81 29.95
C GLU A 132 0.09 25.23 30.49
#